data_AF-A0A7R9WXE3-F1
#
_entry.id   AF-A0A7R9WXE3-F1
#
_cell.length_a   1.000
_cell.length_b   1.000
_cell.length_c   1.000
_cell.angle_alpha   90.00
_cell.angle_beta   90.00
_cell.angle_gamma   90.00
#
_symmetry.space_group_name_H-M   'P 1'
#
loop_
_entity.id
_entity.type
_entity.pdbx_description
1 polymer ?
#
loop_
_entity_poly.entity_id
_entity_poly.type
_entity_poly.pdbx_seq_one_letter_code
_entity_poly.pdbx_strand_id
1 'polypeptide(L)'
;RAKVNLDVRNRFGNTPFHVACVSGHEDLARFLVNSQQLNVDIEAENKNKNTPLHSASRRGHDGVANFLLELDQGNGDGGGNAFNSNGNTLLHIACRHGKRHVIDRMLKNHQEKGDVNA
;
A
#
# COMPACT_ATOMS: atom_id res chain seq x y z
N ARG A 1 24.29 -12.23 13.14
CA ARG A 1 22.93 -12.56 12.66
C ARG A 1 22.77 -11.94 11.28
N ALA A 2 22.40 -12.71 10.25
CA ALA A 2 22.21 -12.18 8.91
C ALA A 2 20.99 -11.24 8.90
N LYS A 3 21.19 -9.97 8.50
CA LYS A 3 20.10 -9.03 8.29
C LYS A 3 19.42 -9.43 6.98
N VAL A 4 18.16 -9.86 7.04
CA VAL A 4 17.39 -10.20 5.83
C VAL A 4 17.15 -8.91 5.05
N ASN A 5 17.63 -8.84 3.81
CA ASN A 5 17.41 -7.69 2.93
C ASN A 5 16.04 -7.81 2.27
N LEU A 6 15.13 -6.87 2.56
CA LEU A 6 13.77 -6.83 2.00
C LEU A 6 13.64 -5.87 0.82
N ASP A 7 14.71 -5.15 0.49
CA ASP A 7 14.75 -4.27 -0.68
C ASP A 7 15.10 -5.02 -1.96
N VAL A 8 15.29 -6.35 -1.88
CA VAL A 8 15.52 -7.20 -3.05
C VAL A 8 14.33 -7.15 -3.98
N ARG A 9 14.59 -6.90 -5.27
CA ARG A 9 13.55 -6.75 -6.28
C ARG A 9 13.60 -7.88 -7.28
N ASN A 10 12.45 -8.47 -7.59
CA ASN A 10 12.36 -9.45 -8.68
C ASN A 10 12.40 -8.75 -10.07
N ARG A 11 12.26 -9.51 -11.16
CA ARG A 11 12.27 -8.96 -12.54
C ARG A 11 11.23 -7.88 -12.82
N PHE A 12 10.18 -7.79 -12.02
CA PHE A 12 9.11 -6.79 -12.12
C PHE A 12 9.34 -5.58 -11.18
N GLY A 13 10.44 -5.57 -10.43
CA GLY A 13 10.70 -4.52 -9.44
C GLY A 13 9.97 -4.73 -8.11
N ASN A 14 9.29 -5.86 -7.91
CA ASN A 14 8.52 -6.12 -6.69
C ASN A 14 9.46 -6.59 -5.57
N THR A 15 9.34 -5.96 -4.40
CA THR A 15 9.92 -6.42 -3.13
C THR A 15 9.17 -7.64 -2.58
N PRO A 16 9.71 -8.39 -1.60
CA PRO A 16 8.96 -9.45 -0.93
C PRO A 16 7.63 -8.95 -0.34
N PHE A 17 7.60 -7.70 0.13
CA PHE A 17 6.39 -7.06 0.64
C PHE A 17 5.34 -6.81 -0.47
N HIS A 18 5.76 -6.37 -1.67
CA HIS A 18 4.85 -6.33 -2.82
C HIS A 18 4.24 -7.69 -3.12
N VAL A 19 5.02 -8.76 -3.04
CA VAL A 19 4.54 -10.12 -3.33
C VAL A 19 3.48 -10.54 -2.31
N ALA A 20 3.68 -10.26 -1.03
CA ALA A 20 2.67 -10.50 0.01
C ALA A 20 1.37 -9.73 -0.28
N CYS A 21 1.49 -8.44 -0.65
CA CYS A 21 0.33 -7.60 -0.93
C CYS A 21 -0.42 -7.98 -2.22
N VAL A 22 0.31 -8.32 -3.28
CA VAL A 22 -0.25 -8.80 -4.56
C VAL A 22 -0.96 -10.14 -4.40
N SER A 23 -0.51 -10.98 -3.47
CA SER A 23 -1.10 -12.30 -3.20
C SER A 23 -2.27 -12.23 -2.22
N GLY A 24 -2.53 -11.06 -1.61
CA GLY A 24 -3.60 -10.89 -0.63
C GLY A 24 -3.30 -11.50 0.75
N HIS A 25 -2.04 -11.79 1.04
CA HIS A 25 -1.64 -12.41 2.31
C HIS A 25 -1.52 -11.35 3.41
N GLU A 26 -2.65 -10.95 3.98
CA GLU A 26 -2.73 -9.92 5.02
C GLU A 26 -1.88 -10.26 6.25
N ASP A 27 -1.99 -11.47 6.78
CA ASP A 27 -1.23 -11.89 7.96
C ASP A 27 0.29 -11.80 7.73
N LEU A 28 0.75 -12.16 6.53
CA LEU A 28 2.14 -12.07 6.15
C LEU A 28 2.59 -10.61 5.98
N ALA A 29 1.76 -9.76 5.38
CA ALA A 29 2.02 -8.33 5.28
C ALA A 29 2.14 -7.68 6.68
N ARG A 30 1.22 -8.02 7.59
CA ARG A 30 1.25 -7.59 9.00
C ARG A 30 2.50 -8.06 9.71
N PHE A 31 2.88 -9.32 9.54
CA PHE A 31 4.09 -9.88 10.13
C PHE A 31 5.36 -9.17 9.64
N LEU A 32 5.46 -8.90 8.33
CA LEU A 32 6.62 -8.24 7.73
C LEU A 32 6.81 -6.82 8.27
N VAL A 33 5.74 -6.04 8.40
CA VAL A 33 5.82 -4.64 8.88
C VAL A 33 6.02 -4.55 10.40
N ASN A 34 5.35 -5.42 11.18
CA ASN A 34 5.46 -5.38 12.64
C ASN A 34 6.75 -6.01 13.18
N SER A 35 7.53 -6.69 12.34
CA SER A 35 8.78 -7.30 12.76
C SER A 35 9.87 -6.24 12.91
N GLN A 36 10.24 -5.92 14.16
CA GLN A 36 11.29 -4.93 14.50
C GLN A 36 12.67 -5.21 13.88
N GLN A 37 12.92 -6.44 13.43
CA GLN A 37 14.18 -6.82 12.77
C GLN A 37 14.18 -6.54 11.25
N LEU A 38 13.01 -6.18 10.70
CA LEU A 38 12.76 -6.00 9.29
C LEU A 38 12.44 -4.53 9.03
N ASN A 39 13.22 -3.90 8.15
CA ASN A 39 12.93 -2.54 7.69
C ASN A 39 12.19 -2.67 6.37
N VAL A 40 10.85 -2.67 6.41
CA VAL A 40 10.01 -2.80 5.21
C VAL A 40 9.63 -1.41 4.73
N ASP A 41 9.99 -1.11 3.48
CA ASP A 41 9.45 0.04 2.77
C ASP A 41 8.06 -0.30 2.21
N ILE A 42 7.01 0.21 2.87
CA ILE A 42 5.62 0.01 2.48
C ILE A 42 5.22 0.86 1.27
N GLU A 43 6.02 1.88 0.93
CA GLU A 43 5.82 2.80 -0.19
C GLU A 43 6.75 2.49 -1.38
N ALA A 44 7.50 1.39 -1.31
CA ALA A 44 8.42 0.99 -2.35
C ALA A 44 7.73 0.96 -3.73
N GLU A 45 8.34 1.56 -4.74
CA GLU A 45 7.82 1.52 -6.10
C GLU A 45 8.39 0.34 -6.90
N ASN A 46 7.52 -0.42 -7.57
CA ASN A 46 7.97 -1.38 -8.59
C ASN A 46 8.31 -0.72 -9.93
N LYS A 47 8.68 -1.49 -10.96
CA LYS A 47 9.06 -0.95 -12.28
C LYS A 47 7.96 -0.10 -12.95
N ASN A 48 6.72 -0.30 -12.55
CA ASN A 48 5.56 0.42 -13.08
C ASN A 48 5.13 1.55 -12.13
N LYS A 49 5.99 1.95 -11.19
CA LYS A 49 5.70 2.94 -10.14
C LYS A 49 4.45 2.60 -9.33
N ASN A 50 4.07 1.32 -9.25
CA ASN A 50 3.00 0.91 -8.35
C ASN A 50 3.61 0.64 -6.99
N THR A 51 2.99 1.21 -5.96
CA THR A 51 3.23 0.85 -4.57
C THR A 51 2.53 -0.49 -4.24
N PRO A 52 2.83 -1.12 -3.09
CA PRO A 52 2.09 -2.27 -2.57
C PRO A 52 0.58 -2.00 -2.47
N LEU A 53 0.18 -0.79 -2.10
CA LEU A 53 -1.22 -0.38 -1.98
C LEU A 53 -1.94 -0.29 -3.33
N HIS A 54 -1.29 0.24 -4.37
CA HIS A 54 -1.80 0.17 -5.75
C HIS A 54 -2.04 -1.28 -6.17
N SER A 55 -1.10 -2.16 -5.83
CA SER A 55 -1.14 -3.57 -6.21
C SER A 55 -2.27 -4.34 -5.51
N ALA A 56 -2.42 -4.16 -4.19
CA ALA A 56 -3.49 -4.77 -3.40
C ALA A 56 -4.88 -4.29 -3.87
N SER A 57 -5.03 -2.98 -4.08
CA SER A 57 -6.31 -2.38 -4.48
C SER A 57 -6.74 -2.79 -5.88
N ARG A 58 -5.79 -2.85 -6.83
CA ARG A 58 -6.05 -3.35 -8.19
C ARG A 58 -6.52 -4.80 -8.20
N ARG A 59 -5.98 -5.63 -7.29
CA ARG A 59 -6.37 -7.05 -7.15
C ARG A 59 -7.63 -7.25 -6.32
N GLY A 60 -8.09 -6.23 -5.59
CA GLY A 60 -9.25 -6.31 -4.72
C GLY A 60 -8.98 -7.05 -3.41
N HIS A 61 -7.73 -7.00 -2.93
CA HIS A 61 -7.37 -7.55 -1.62
C HIS A 61 -7.68 -6.50 -0.54
N ASP A 62 -8.96 -6.35 -0.24
CA ASP A 62 -9.48 -5.27 0.60
C ASP A 62 -8.88 -5.30 2.02
N GLY A 63 -8.63 -6.48 2.59
CA GLY A 63 -7.96 -6.63 3.90
C GLY A 63 -6.54 -6.06 3.92
N VAL A 64 -5.74 -6.42 2.91
CA VAL A 64 -4.39 -5.85 2.74
C VAL A 64 -4.45 -4.34 2.46
N ALA A 65 -5.36 -3.90 1.60
CA ALA A 65 -5.50 -2.48 1.27
C ALA A 65 -5.89 -1.66 2.50
N ASN A 66 -6.81 -2.16 3.33
CA ASN A 66 -7.18 -1.53 4.60
C ASN A 66 -5.99 -1.48 5.56
N PHE A 67 -5.26 -2.58 5.71
CA PHE A 67 -4.06 -2.62 6.54
C PHE A 67 -3.01 -1.60 6.10
N LEU A 68 -2.74 -1.51 4.79
CA LEU A 68 -1.81 -0.53 4.24
C LEU A 68 -2.29 0.91 4.45
N LEU A 69 -3.58 1.18 4.28
CA LEU A 69 -4.18 2.49 4.56
C LEU A 69 -4.14 2.87 6.05
N GLU A 70 -4.18 1.89 6.96
CA GLU A 70 -4.00 2.08 8.41
C GLU A 70 -2.54 2.40 8.75
N LEU A 71 -1.58 1.71 8.12
CA LEU A 71 -0.16 1.93 8.31
C LEU A 71 0.32 3.29 7.79
N ASP A 72 -0.23 3.73 6.66
CA ASP A 72 0.13 4.99 6.01
C ASP A 72 -0.34 6.23 6.81
N GLN A 73 -1.13 6.02 7.89
CA GLN A 73 -1.63 7.04 8.82
C GLN A 73 -1.97 8.37 8.15
N GLY A 74 -2.60 8.35 6.97
CA GLY A 74 -3.11 9.51 6.23
C GLY A 74 -2.11 10.65 5.98
N ASN A 75 -0.80 10.39 5.89
CA ASN A 75 0.07 11.43 5.32
C ASN A 75 -0.39 11.57 3.86
N GLY A 76 -1.00 12.70 3.48
CA GLY A 76 -1.56 12.90 2.12
C GLY A 76 -0.55 12.78 0.97
N ASP A 77 0.70 12.50 1.32
CA ASP A 77 1.85 12.25 0.45
C ASP A 77 2.23 10.76 0.35
N GLY A 78 1.70 9.90 1.23
CA GLY A 78 1.85 8.44 1.17
C GLY A 78 0.92 7.86 0.12
N GLY A 79 1.46 6.96 -0.72
CA GLY A 79 0.87 6.08 -1.74
C GLY A 79 -0.42 6.44 -2.49
N GLY A 80 -1.45 6.91 -1.78
CA GLY A 80 -2.76 7.33 -2.27
C GLY A 80 -2.74 8.39 -3.38
N ASN A 81 -1.78 9.32 -3.32
CA ASN A 81 -1.62 10.38 -4.32
C ASN A 81 -0.44 10.15 -5.28
N ALA A 82 0.36 9.11 -5.05
CA ALA A 82 1.44 8.72 -5.95
C ALA A 82 0.86 8.23 -7.29
N PHE A 83 1.44 8.68 -8.39
CA PHE A 83 1.02 8.26 -9.74
C PHE A 83 1.84 7.06 -10.18
N ASN A 84 1.16 5.99 -10.59
CA ASN A 84 1.85 4.90 -11.29
C ASN A 84 2.29 5.32 -12.70
N SER A 85 3.03 4.46 -13.41
CA SER A 85 3.51 4.75 -14.77
C SER A 85 2.40 5.03 -15.79
N ASN A 86 1.14 4.76 -15.45
CA ASN A 86 -0.04 5.05 -16.26
C ASN A 86 -0.74 6.35 -15.83
N GLY A 87 -0.15 7.15 -14.94
CA GLY A 87 -0.73 8.39 -14.41
C GLY A 87 -1.88 8.17 -13.44
N ASN A 88 -2.11 6.95 -12.97
CA ASN A 88 -3.23 6.64 -12.07
C ASN A 88 -2.77 6.73 -10.63
N THR A 89 -3.53 7.46 -9.82
CA THR A 89 -3.45 7.39 -8.36
C THR A 89 -4.22 6.17 -7.85
N LEU A 90 -4.11 5.90 -6.54
CA LEU A 90 -4.91 4.88 -5.88
C LEU A 90 -6.41 5.05 -6.12
N LEU A 91 -6.89 6.31 -6.06
CA LEU A 91 -8.30 6.63 -6.29
C LEU A 91 -8.74 6.29 -7.73
N HIS A 92 -7.89 6.56 -8.72
CA HIS A 92 -8.17 6.18 -10.11
C HIS A 92 -8.33 4.65 -10.26
N ILE A 93 -7.47 3.87 -9.58
CA ILE A 93 -7.56 2.40 -9.59
C ILE A 93 -8.83 1.94 -8.86
N ALA A 94 -9.13 2.50 -7.70
CA ALA A 94 -10.30 2.14 -6.92
C ALA A 94 -11.59 2.44 -7.69
N CYS A 95 -11.69 3.61 -8.33
CA CYS A 95 -12.83 3.97 -9.20
C CYS A 95 -12.94 3.05 -10.41
N ARG A 96 -11.82 2.76 -11.11
CA ARG A 96 -11.80 1.87 -12.28
C ARG A 96 -12.29 0.46 -11.96
N HIS A 97 -11.98 -0.04 -10.76
CA HIS A 97 -12.30 -1.40 -10.33
C HIS A 97 -13.52 -1.48 -9.40
N GLY A 98 -14.29 -0.39 -9.26
CA GLY A 98 -15.50 -0.35 -8.45
C GLY A 98 -15.27 -0.62 -6.95
N LYS A 99 -14.09 -0.29 -6.42
CA LYS A 99 -13.68 -0.59 -5.04
C LYS A 99 -14.19 0.46 -4.06
N ARG A 100 -15.52 0.54 -3.92
CA ARG A 100 -16.20 1.50 -3.03
C ARG A 100 -15.65 1.48 -1.60
N HIS A 101 -15.37 0.31 -1.04
CA HIS A 101 -14.83 0.20 0.32
C HIS A 101 -13.47 0.88 0.50
N VAL A 102 -12.57 0.78 -0.49
CA VAL A 102 -11.27 1.47 -0.46
C VAL A 102 -11.45 2.98 -0.54
N ILE A 103 -12.41 3.45 -1.35
CA ILE A 103 -12.76 4.87 -1.46
C ILE A 103 -13.33 5.40 -0.14
N ASP A 104 -14.30 4.70 0.45
CA ASP A 104 -14.92 5.08 1.73
C ASP A 104 -13.86 5.15 2.85
N ARG A 105 -12.88 4.23 2.87
CA ARG A 105 -11.77 4.24 3.83
C ARG A 105 -10.79 5.39 3.57
N MET A 106 -10.41 5.64 2.31
CA MET A 106 -9.58 6.79 1.94
C MET A 106 -10.23 8.12 2.37
N LEU A 107 -11.54 8.29 2.12
CA LEU A 107 -12.28 9.49 2.47
C LEU A 107 -12.38 9.67 4.00
N LYS A 108 -12.66 8.60 4.75
CA LYS A 108 -12.66 8.64 6.22
C LYS A 108 -11.30 9.06 6.78
N ASN A 109 -10.22 8.47 6.28
CA ASN A 109 -8.86 8.82 6.71
C ASN A 109 -8.51 10.30 6.43
N HIS A 110 -9.03 10.90 5.35
CA HIS A 110 -8.87 12.33 5.09
C HIS A 110 -9.73 13.23 6.01
N GLN A 111 -10.95 12.81 6.37
CA GLN A 111 -11.83 13.59 7.25
C GLN A 111 -11.37 13.59 8.71
N GLU A 112 -10.92 12.44 9.24
CA GLU A 112 -10.42 12.35 10.62
C GLU A 112 -9.17 13.21 10.88
N LYS A 113 -8.45 13.60 9.82
CA LYS A 113 -7.30 14.51 9.89
C LYS A 113 -7.64 16.00 9.75
N GLY A 114 -8.79 16.33 9.16
CA GLY A 114 -9.27 17.70 9.07
C GLY A 114 -9.72 18.26 10.43
N ASP A 115 -10.20 17.40 11.31
CA ASP A 115 -10.74 17.78 12.63
C ASP A 115 -9.70 17.78 13.78
N VAL A 116 -8.48 17.28 13.57
CA VAL A 116 -7.41 17.30 14.60
C VAL A 116 -6.53 18.57 14.56
N ASN A 117 -6.91 19.57 13.75
CA ASN A 117 -6.25 20.88 13.68
C ASN A 117 -7.15 22.04 14.19
N ALA A 118 -8.15 21.75 15.04
CA ALA A 118 -8.95 22.76 15.74
C ALA A 118 -8.46 23.00 17.17
#